data_AF-A0A328M2Z9-F1
#
_entry.id   AF-A0A328M2Z9-F1
#
_cell.length_a   1.000
_cell.length_b   1.000
_cell.length_c   1.000
_cell.angle_alpha   90.00
_cell.angle_beta   90.00
_cell.angle_gamma   90.00
#
_symmetry.space_group_name_H-M   'P 1'
#
loop_
_entity.id
_entity.type
_entity.pdbx_description
1 polymer ?
#
loop_
_entity_poly.entity_id
_entity_poly.type
_entity_poly.pdbx_seq_one_letter_code
_entity_poly.pdbx_strand_id
1 'polypeptide(L)'
;MERVIEIPKEFRYVPFFKKSANSITYNTDQSFEEIIQNTYFIFDIERQYEPWNEIETSIPAVLNVWKSRHEEIATLFRNRKKQEAEGPMILVAAHLLSIVYWLNEKPVHSLYEIQVNTNELEAQPVNFIERYSFIIKKPSNYHSYIQLAQLYIEIEKLHVKKMITKKKSFSR
;
A
#
# COMPACT_ATOMS: atom_id res chain seq x y z
N MET A 1 -18.68 15.16 -3.29
CA MET A 1 -18.13 16.44 -3.78
C MET A 1 -16.69 16.22 -4.14
N GLU A 2 -16.19 16.82 -5.22
CA GLU A 2 -14.79 16.70 -5.60
C GLU A 2 -13.90 17.40 -4.56
N ARG A 3 -12.83 16.71 -4.14
CA ARG A 3 -11.86 17.20 -3.17
C ARG A 3 -10.45 17.03 -3.71
N VAL A 4 -9.65 18.06 -3.49
CA VAL A 4 -8.26 18.14 -3.97
C VAL A 4 -7.35 18.31 -2.76
N ILE A 5 -6.37 17.43 -2.62
CA ILE A 5 -5.34 17.53 -1.58
C ILE A 5 -3.98 17.76 -2.22
N GLU A 6 -3.16 18.62 -1.61
CA GLU A 6 -1.78 18.81 -2.06
C GLU A 6 -0.91 17.62 -1.66
N ILE A 7 -0.04 17.18 -2.57
CA ILE A 7 0.95 16.13 -2.30
C ILE A 7 2.15 16.77 -1.59
N PRO A 8 2.43 16.40 -0.32
CA PRO A 8 3.59 16.90 0.40
C PRO A 8 4.90 16.50 -0.28
N LYS A 9 5.98 17.25 -0.05
CA LYS A 9 7.27 17.00 -0.71
C LYS A 9 7.81 15.61 -0.37
N GLU A 10 7.55 15.17 0.85
CA GLU A 10 7.90 13.88 1.45
C GLU A 10 7.34 12.70 0.65
N PHE A 11 6.24 12.91 -0.10
CA PHE A 11 5.62 11.89 -0.94
C PHE A 11 5.99 12.02 -2.43
N ARG A 12 6.69 13.07 -2.86
CA ARG A 12 7.07 13.28 -4.27
C ARG A 12 8.29 12.43 -4.65
N TYR A 13 8.08 11.12 -4.65
CA TYR A 13 9.08 10.09 -4.88
C TYR A 13 8.64 9.11 -5.99
N VAL A 14 9.52 8.84 -6.95
CA VAL A 14 9.28 7.88 -8.03
C VAL A 14 9.42 6.44 -7.52
N PRO A 15 8.55 5.50 -7.93
CA PRO A 15 7.62 5.58 -9.06
C PRO A 15 6.22 6.12 -8.73
N PHE A 16 5.96 6.49 -7.48
CA PHE A 16 4.64 6.94 -7.02
C PHE A 16 4.28 8.32 -7.58
N PHE A 17 4.69 9.38 -6.88
CA PHE A 17 4.45 10.75 -7.31
C PHE A 17 5.73 11.32 -7.93
N LYS A 18 5.64 11.71 -9.20
CA LYS A 18 6.71 12.49 -9.85
C LYS A 18 6.87 13.84 -9.14
N LYS A 19 8.03 14.48 -9.28
CA LYS A 19 8.28 15.82 -8.69
C LYS A 19 7.26 16.89 -9.11
N SER A 20 6.65 16.73 -10.29
CA SER A 20 5.61 17.61 -10.84
C SER A 20 4.19 17.27 -10.40
N ALA A 21 3.97 16.14 -9.71
CA ALA A 21 2.67 15.80 -9.18
C ALA A 21 2.40 16.69 -7.96
N ASN A 22 1.31 17.45 -8.02
CA ASN A 22 1.01 18.48 -7.04
C ASN A 22 -0.21 18.13 -6.18
N SER A 23 -1.14 17.33 -6.69
CA SER A 23 -2.37 17.02 -5.99
C SER A 23 -2.91 15.61 -6.26
N ILE A 24 -3.69 15.11 -5.32
CA ILE A 24 -4.56 13.94 -5.47
C ILE A 24 -6.00 14.47 -5.45
N THR A 25 -6.84 13.97 -6.36
CA THR A 25 -8.26 14.32 -6.42
C THR A 25 -9.09 13.07 -6.15
N TYR A 26 -10.12 13.22 -5.33
CA TYR A 26 -11.09 12.15 -5.03
C TYR A 26 -12.47 12.74 -4.73
N ASN A 27 -13.51 11.91 -4.78
CA ASN A 27 -14.86 12.33 -4.42
C ASN A 27 -15.19 11.93 -2.99
N THR A 28 -15.62 12.88 -2.16
CA THR A 28 -15.92 12.64 -0.74
C THR A 28 -17.14 11.74 -0.48
N ASP A 29 -17.94 11.50 -1.51
CA ASP A 29 -19.08 10.58 -1.53
C ASP A 29 -18.68 9.13 -1.82
N GLN A 30 -17.43 8.89 -2.23
CA GLN A 30 -16.88 7.55 -2.38
C GLN A 30 -16.54 6.93 -1.04
N SER A 31 -16.81 5.63 -0.91
CA SER A 31 -16.34 4.80 0.19
C SER A 31 -14.82 4.69 0.22
N PHE A 32 -14.27 4.28 1.37
CA PHE A 32 -12.84 4.00 1.52
C PHE A 32 -12.30 3.08 0.41
N GLU A 33 -13.00 1.99 0.12
CA GLU A 33 -12.60 1.02 -0.93
C GLU A 33 -12.59 1.64 -2.33
N GLU A 34 -13.60 2.45 -2.67
CA GLU A 34 -13.67 3.14 -3.97
C GLU A 34 -12.54 4.17 -4.14
N ILE A 35 -12.16 4.86 -3.07
CA ILE A 35 -11.05 5.82 -3.08
C ILE A 35 -9.73 5.09 -3.34
N ILE A 36 -9.42 4.04 -2.57
CA ILE A 36 -8.14 3.33 -2.69
C ILE A 36 -8.03 2.57 -4.01
N GLN A 37 -9.13 2.26 -4.71
CA GLN A 37 -9.06 1.62 -6.02
C GLN A 37 -8.30 2.44 -7.06
N ASN A 38 -8.26 3.77 -6.91
CA ASN A 38 -7.66 4.67 -7.90
C ASN A 38 -6.60 5.61 -7.30
N THR A 39 -6.41 5.58 -5.99
CA THR A 39 -5.48 6.46 -5.28
C THR A 39 -4.62 5.66 -4.29
N TYR A 40 -3.51 6.27 -3.86
CA TYR A 40 -2.63 5.73 -2.84
C TYR A 40 -2.09 6.87 -1.96
N PHE A 41 -1.73 6.54 -0.72
CA PHE A 41 -1.23 7.47 0.31
C PHE A 41 -2.15 8.63 0.72
N ILE A 42 -3.36 8.73 0.15
CA ILE A 42 -4.31 9.79 0.47
C ILE A 42 -4.61 9.89 1.98
N PHE A 43 -4.85 8.76 2.64
CA PHE A 43 -5.16 8.72 4.06
C PHE A 43 -3.93 8.97 4.95
N ASP A 44 -2.74 8.57 4.50
CA ASP A 44 -1.48 8.86 5.18
C ASP A 44 -1.14 10.38 5.16
N ILE A 45 -1.52 11.06 4.06
CA ILE A 45 -1.31 12.49 3.83
C ILE A 45 -2.38 13.34 4.52
N GLU A 46 -3.65 13.06 4.26
CA GLU A 46 -4.76 13.96 4.64
C GLU A 46 -5.23 13.77 6.08
N ARG A 47 -5.09 12.56 6.63
CA ARG A 47 -5.39 12.22 8.04
C ARG A 47 -6.80 12.57 8.54
N GLN A 48 -7.77 12.77 7.66
CA GLN A 48 -9.18 12.93 8.07
C GLN A 48 -9.82 11.62 8.52
N TYR A 49 -9.40 10.53 7.88
CA TYR A 49 -9.60 9.17 8.34
C TYR A 49 -8.21 8.57 8.53
N GLU A 50 -8.02 7.85 9.62
CA GLU A 50 -6.73 7.32 10.06
C GLU A 50 -6.77 5.78 10.06
N PRO A 51 -6.58 5.11 8.90
CA PRO A 51 -6.71 3.66 8.75
C PRO A 51 -5.90 2.82 9.74
N TRP A 52 -4.77 3.36 10.22
CA TRP A 52 -3.89 2.69 11.19
C TRP A 52 -4.49 2.57 12.60
N ASN A 53 -5.57 3.30 12.91
CA ASN A 53 -6.31 3.16 14.17
C ASN A 53 -7.41 2.08 14.08
N GLU A 54 -7.84 1.72 12.88
CA GLU A 54 -8.93 0.76 12.60
C GLU A 54 -8.46 -0.37 11.69
N ILE A 55 -7.29 -0.95 11.99
CA ILE A 55 -6.68 -2.00 11.17
C ILE A 55 -7.56 -3.24 11.01
N GLU A 56 -8.52 -3.43 11.92
CA GLU A 56 -9.53 -4.49 11.91
C GLU A 56 -10.44 -4.44 10.69
N THR A 57 -10.67 -3.26 10.13
CA THR A 57 -11.54 -3.01 8.98
C THR A 57 -10.75 -2.49 7.78
N SER A 58 -9.77 -1.61 8.02
CA SER A 58 -9.03 -0.93 6.96
C SER A 58 -8.10 -1.86 6.17
N ILE A 59 -7.35 -2.74 6.84
CA ILE A 59 -6.46 -3.70 6.17
C ILE A 59 -7.27 -4.72 5.35
N PRO A 60 -8.35 -5.35 5.87
CA PRO A 60 -9.21 -6.21 5.05
C PRO A 60 -9.77 -5.54 3.80
N ALA A 61 -10.15 -4.26 3.87
CA ALA A 61 -10.62 -3.51 2.71
C ALA A 61 -9.52 -3.37 1.63
N VAL A 62 -8.29 -3.03 2.02
CA VAL A 62 -7.15 -2.97 1.08
C VAL A 62 -6.83 -4.36 0.50
N LEU A 63 -6.90 -5.42 1.31
CA LEU A 63 -6.69 -6.79 0.85
C LEU A 63 -7.77 -7.24 -0.15
N ASN A 64 -9.00 -6.77 -0.01
CA ASN A 64 -10.06 -7.03 -0.99
C ASN A 64 -9.78 -6.33 -2.33
N VAL A 65 -9.28 -5.10 -2.31
CA VAL A 65 -8.82 -4.40 -3.53
C VAL A 65 -7.63 -5.14 -4.16
N TRP A 66 -6.70 -5.66 -3.36
CA TRP A 66 -5.61 -6.48 -3.86
C TRP A 66 -6.13 -7.72 -4.61
N LYS A 67 -7.13 -8.45 -4.09
CA LYS A 67 -7.65 -9.66 -4.75
C LYS A 67 -8.12 -9.40 -6.18
N SER A 68 -8.84 -8.31 -6.43
CA SER A 68 -9.31 -7.96 -7.78
C SER A 68 -8.15 -7.49 -8.68
N ARG A 69 -7.28 -6.62 -8.16
CA ARG A 69 -6.11 -6.11 -8.90
C ARG A 69 -5.09 -7.20 -9.24
N HIS A 70 -4.94 -8.19 -8.38
CA HIS A 70 -4.04 -9.32 -8.59
C HIS A 70 -4.38 -10.08 -9.87
N GLU A 71 -5.65 -10.39 -10.11
CA GLU A 71 -6.10 -11.10 -11.32
C GLU A 71 -5.89 -10.27 -12.60
N GLU A 72 -6.15 -8.96 -12.52
CA GLU A 72 -5.88 -8.01 -13.60
C GLU A 72 -4.39 -8.00 -13.97
N ILE A 73 -3.51 -7.82 -12.98
CA ILE A 73 -2.06 -7.79 -13.17
C ILE A 73 -1.55 -9.13 -13.71
N ALA A 74 -2.04 -10.24 -13.17
CA ALA A 74 -1.70 -11.59 -13.63
C ALA A 74 -2.01 -11.76 -15.13
N THR A 75 -3.17 -11.25 -15.55
CA THR A 75 -3.63 -11.30 -16.95
C THR A 75 -2.74 -10.45 -17.86
N LEU A 76 -2.35 -9.25 -17.42
CA LEU A 76 -1.44 -8.39 -18.18
C LEU A 76 -0.08 -9.06 -18.39
N PHE A 77 0.51 -9.66 -17.36
CA PHE A 77 1.77 -10.39 -17.49
C PHE A 77 1.65 -11.63 -18.38
N ARG A 78 0.56 -12.41 -18.23
CA ARG A 78 0.28 -13.57 -19.09
C ARG A 78 0.19 -13.18 -20.57
N ASN A 79 -0.44 -12.04 -20.85
CA ASN A 79 -0.59 -11.49 -22.20
C ASN A 79 0.63 -10.69 -22.67
N ARG A 80 1.75 -10.72 -21.92
CA ARG A 80 3.00 -10.01 -22.22
C ARG A 80 2.85 -8.47 -22.31
N LYS A 81 1.80 -7.93 -21.70
CA LYS A 81 1.47 -6.49 -21.63
C LYS A 81 2.17 -5.82 -20.44
N LYS A 82 3.49 -5.97 -20.36
CA LYS A 82 4.28 -5.57 -19.18
C LYS A 82 4.22 -4.07 -18.87
N GLN A 83 4.10 -3.22 -19.90
CA GLN A 83 4.00 -1.77 -19.73
C GLN A 83 2.64 -1.37 -19.14
N GLU A 84 1.57 -2.03 -19.58
CA GLU A 84 0.22 -1.81 -19.02
C GLU A 84 0.15 -2.26 -17.55
N ALA A 85 0.95 -3.24 -17.14
CA ALA A 85 1.02 -3.71 -15.76
C ALA A 85 1.71 -2.73 -14.80
N GLU A 86 2.50 -1.77 -15.29
CA GLU A 86 3.30 -0.87 -14.46
C GLU A 86 2.45 -0.02 -13.51
N GLY A 87 1.39 0.62 -14.01
CA GLY A 87 0.49 1.46 -13.20
C GLY A 87 -0.19 0.68 -12.08
N PRO A 88 -0.91 -0.42 -12.38
CA PRO A 88 -1.52 -1.27 -11.36
C PRO A 88 -0.50 -1.81 -10.34
N MET A 89 0.69 -2.21 -10.79
CA MET A 89 1.77 -2.66 -9.90
C MET A 89 2.23 -1.57 -8.93
N ILE A 90 2.35 -0.32 -9.38
CA ILE A 90 2.71 0.81 -8.51
C ILE A 90 1.61 1.06 -7.48
N LEU A 91 0.33 1.06 -7.90
CA LEU A 91 -0.82 1.25 -7.02
C LEU A 91 -0.81 0.24 -5.86
N VAL A 92 -0.77 -1.05 -6.18
CA VAL A 92 -0.82 -2.10 -5.15
C VAL A 92 0.50 -2.20 -4.35
N ALA A 93 1.64 -1.75 -4.88
CA ALA A 93 2.86 -1.62 -4.10
C ALA A 93 2.77 -0.47 -3.09
N ALA A 94 2.11 0.64 -3.44
CA ALA A 94 1.88 1.76 -2.52
C ALA A 94 0.94 1.34 -1.37
N HIS A 95 -0.13 0.61 -1.68
CA HIS A 95 -1.02 0.03 -0.68
C HIS A 95 -0.30 -0.94 0.25
N LEU A 96 0.57 -1.81 -0.29
CA LEU A 96 1.35 -2.74 0.52
C LEU A 96 2.23 -2.01 1.54
N LEU A 97 2.90 -0.91 1.14
CA LEU A 97 3.68 -0.09 2.06
C LEU A 97 2.79 0.53 3.14
N SER A 98 1.62 1.05 2.75
CA SER A 98 0.65 1.60 3.70
C SER A 98 0.25 0.56 4.75
N ILE A 99 -0.09 -0.67 4.33
CA ILE A 99 -0.42 -1.76 5.26
C ILE A 99 0.74 -2.07 6.22
N VAL A 100 1.99 -2.10 5.74
CA VAL A 100 3.16 -2.34 6.61
C VAL A 100 3.24 -1.28 7.71
N TYR A 101 3.04 -0.01 7.39
CA TYR A 101 3.03 1.06 8.40
C TYR A 101 1.81 0.94 9.32
N TRP A 102 0.64 0.65 8.78
CA TRP A 102 -0.60 0.54 9.56
C TRP A 102 -0.59 -0.64 10.54
N LEU A 103 0.06 -1.76 10.20
CA LEU A 103 0.31 -2.87 11.13
C LEU A 103 1.13 -2.45 12.38
N ASN A 104 1.90 -1.38 12.23
CA ASN A 104 2.68 -0.73 13.27
C ASN A 104 1.97 0.50 13.86
N GLU A 105 0.67 0.66 13.60
CA GLU A 105 -0.21 1.72 14.14
C GLU A 105 0.28 3.13 13.79
N LYS A 106 0.91 3.27 12.61
CA LYS A 106 1.46 4.55 12.12
C LYS A 106 1.04 4.77 10.66
N PRO A 107 0.87 6.02 10.21
CA PRO A 107 0.82 6.33 8.79
C PRO A 107 2.20 6.23 8.15
N VAL A 108 2.24 6.13 6.82
CA VAL A 108 3.44 6.49 6.06
C VAL A 108 3.67 8.00 6.26
N HIS A 109 4.86 8.39 6.70
CA HIS A 109 5.18 9.81 6.91
C HIS A 109 5.99 10.41 5.76
N SER A 110 6.80 9.59 5.11
CA SER A 110 7.71 10.00 4.04
C SER A 110 8.08 8.81 3.17
N LEU A 111 8.24 9.10 1.87
CA LEU A 111 8.81 8.19 0.89
C LEU A 111 10.32 8.45 0.68
N TYR A 112 10.89 9.45 1.37
CA TYR A 112 12.33 9.54 1.53
C TYR A 112 12.79 8.57 2.61
N GLU A 113 13.97 7.98 2.40
CA GLU A 113 14.58 7.04 3.36
C GLU A 113 13.67 5.87 3.74
N ILE A 114 12.81 5.41 2.81
CA ILE A 114 11.91 4.25 3.01
C ILE A 114 12.66 3.08 3.63
N GLN A 115 13.90 2.84 3.24
CA GLN A 115 14.72 1.77 3.82
C GLN A 115 14.97 1.94 5.32
N VAL A 116 15.38 3.13 5.75
CA VAL A 116 15.65 3.41 7.17
C VAL A 116 14.35 3.31 7.96
N ASN A 117 13.34 4.06 7.54
CA ASN A 117 12.05 4.14 8.23
C ASN A 117 11.34 2.78 8.34
N THR A 118 11.43 1.95 7.31
CA THR A 118 10.78 0.63 7.30
C THR A 118 11.55 -0.39 8.13
N ASN A 119 12.88 -0.29 8.23
CA ASN A 119 13.68 -1.20 9.05
C ASN A 119 13.40 -1.04 10.56
N GLU A 120 12.88 0.11 10.98
CA GLU A 120 12.47 0.37 12.37
C GLU A 120 11.11 -0.25 12.74
N LEU A 121 10.36 -0.75 11.75
CA LEU A 121 9.04 -1.32 11.98
C LEU A 121 9.14 -2.75 12.52
N GLU A 122 8.38 -3.06 13.56
CA GLU A 122 8.37 -4.37 14.19
C GLU A 122 7.58 -5.39 13.36
N ALA A 123 6.40 -5.00 12.87
CA ALA A 123 5.53 -5.84 12.08
C ALA A 123 5.79 -5.65 10.58
N GLN A 124 6.69 -6.47 10.01
CA GLN A 124 6.98 -6.47 8.58
C GLN A 124 7.30 -7.88 8.04
N PRO A 125 7.10 -8.13 6.73
CA PRO A 125 7.54 -9.36 6.08
C PRO A 125 9.07 -9.56 6.15
N VAL A 126 9.54 -10.80 5.98
CA VAL A 126 10.98 -11.11 6.04
C VAL A 126 11.70 -10.45 4.87
N ASN A 127 12.84 -9.78 5.08
CA ASN A 127 13.58 -9.08 4.01
C ASN A 127 12.67 -8.13 3.19
N PHE A 128 11.67 -7.51 3.84
CA PHE A 128 10.66 -6.71 3.15
C PHE A 128 11.31 -5.64 2.26
N ILE A 129 12.25 -4.87 2.80
CA ILE A 129 12.81 -3.72 2.09
C ILE A 129 13.58 -4.11 0.83
N GLU A 130 14.30 -5.23 0.83
CA GLU A 130 15.04 -5.72 -0.34
C GLU A 130 14.06 -6.05 -1.47
N ARG A 131 13.03 -6.83 -1.14
CA ARG A 131 11.99 -7.24 -2.10
C ARG A 131 11.17 -6.05 -2.57
N TYR A 132 10.76 -5.19 -1.65
CA TYR A 132 9.99 -3.98 -1.95
C TYR A 132 10.76 -3.02 -2.85
N SER A 133 12.04 -2.78 -2.55
CA SER A 133 12.91 -1.92 -3.36
C SER A 133 13.07 -2.45 -4.79
N PHE A 134 13.18 -3.77 -4.95
CA PHE A 134 13.21 -4.38 -6.28
C PHE A 134 11.89 -4.15 -7.03
N ILE A 135 10.75 -4.36 -6.36
CA ILE A 135 9.41 -4.20 -6.95
C ILE A 135 9.21 -2.78 -7.47
N ILE A 136 9.44 -1.76 -6.64
CA ILE A 136 9.22 -0.36 -7.02
C ILE A 136 10.24 0.16 -8.03
N LYS A 137 11.43 -0.45 -8.11
CA LYS A 137 12.43 -0.12 -9.13
C LYS A 137 12.09 -0.73 -10.50
N LYS A 138 11.38 -1.87 -10.52
CA LYS A 138 11.03 -2.61 -11.74
C LYS A 138 9.57 -3.08 -11.71
N PRO A 139 8.58 -2.20 -11.57
CA PRO A 139 7.17 -2.59 -11.42
C PRO A 139 6.64 -3.37 -12.64
N SER A 140 7.15 -3.08 -13.84
CA SER A 140 6.80 -3.78 -15.08
C SER A 140 7.46 -5.17 -15.24
N ASN A 141 8.14 -5.71 -14.23
CA ASN A 141 8.82 -7.01 -14.31
C ASN A 141 7.96 -8.12 -13.68
N TYR A 142 7.85 -9.28 -14.35
CA TYR A 142 7.09 -10.42 -13.84
C TYR A 142 7.61 -10.92 -12.48
N HIS A 143 8.92 -10.90 -12.25
CA HIS A 143 9.48 -11.24 -10.95
C HIS A 143 9.05 -10.28 -9.85
N SER A 144 8.87 -9.00 -10.16
CA SER A 144 8.31 -8.02 -9.20
C SER A 144 6.89 -8.38 -8.83
N TYR A 145 6.07 -8.80 -9.80
CA TYR A 145 4.72 -9.28 -9.54
C TYR A 145 4.69 -10.50 -8.60
N ILE A 146 5.54 -11.50 -8.85
CA ILE A 146 5.62 -12.69 -7.98
C ILE A 146 6.04 -12.31 -6.56
N GLN A 147 7.05 -11.46 -6.42
CA GLN A 147 7.51 -10.97 -5.12
C GLN A 147 6.40 -10.18 -4.40
N LEU A 148 5.66 -9.35 -5.12
CA LEU A 148 4.56 -8.58 -4.56
C LEU A 148 3.43 -9.48 -4.07
N ALA A 149 3.04 -10.48 -4.86
CA ALA A 149 2.02 -11.45 -4.45
C ALA A 149 2.42 -12.25 -3.21
N GLN A 150 3.70 -12.65 -3.11
CA GLN A 150 4.23 -13.31 -1.92
C GLN A 150 4.19 -12.40 -0.68
N LEU A 151 4.54 -11.12 -0.84
CA LEU A 151 4.47 -10.15 0.23
C LEU A 151 3.04 -9.94 0.75
N TYR A 152 2.04 -9.93 -0.13
CA TYR A 152 0.63 -9.87 0.28
C TYR A 152 0.23 -11.09 1.13
N ILE A 153 0.64 -12.30 0.75
CA ILE A 153 0.40 -13.51 1.56
C ILE A 153 1.05 -13.41 2.95
N GLU A 154 2.25 -12.86 3.05
CA GLU A 154 2.93 -12.64 4.32
C GLU A 154 2.24 -11.58 5.18
N ILE A 155 1.77 -10.49 4.55
CA ILE A 155 1.03 -9.42 5.23
C ILE A 155 -0.30 -9.90 5.80
N GLU A 156 -1.04 -10.74 5.07
CA GLU A 156 -2.27 -11.36 5.59
C GLU A 156 -1.99 -12.16 6.87
N LYS A 157 -0.91 -12.93 6.90
CA LYS A 157 -0.50 -13.69 8.10
C LYS A 157 -0.12 -12.77 9.26
N LEU A 158 0.62 -11.69 8.99
CA LEU A 158 1.00 -10.70 10.01
C LEU A 158 -0.24 -9.99 10.58
N HIS A 159 -1.19 -9.62 9.73
CA HIS A 159 -2.44 -9.01 10.16
C HIS A 159 -3.24 -9.95 11.07
N VAL A 160 -3.44 -11.21 10.68
CA VAL A 160 -4.12 -12.22 11.51
C VAL A 160 -3.42 -12.40 12.86
N LYS A 161 -2.08 -12.46 12.87
CA LYS A 161 -1.30 -12.54 14.11
C LYS A 161 -1.55 -11.33 15.02
N LYS A 162 -1.50 -10.11 14.48
CA LYS A 162 -1.77 -8.86 15.22
C LYS A 162 -3.17 -8.86 15.81
N MET A 163 -4.17 -9.31 15.04
CA MET A 163 -5.57 -9.42 15.48
C MET A 163 -5.79 -10.37 16.64
N ILE A 164 -5.11 -11.53 16.64
CA ILE A 164 -5.18 -12.49 17.75
C ILE A 164 -4.54 -11.89 19.01
N THR A 165 -3.41 -11.21 18.88
CA THR A 165 -2.72 -10.59 20.03
C THR A 165 -3.55 -9.47 20.65
N LYS A 166 -4.14 -8.58 19.84
CA LYS A 166 -5.06 -7.53 20.32
C LYS A 166 -6.25 -8.11 21.08
N LYS A 167 -6.91 -9.15 20.57
CA LYS A 167 -8.06 -9.77 21.27
C LYS A 167 -7.68 -10.33 22.64
N LYS A 168 -6.49 -10.95 22.76
CA LYS A 168 -5.99 -11.48 24.03
C LYS A 168 -5.70 -10.40 25.08
N SER A 169 -5.29 -9.19 24.67
CA SER A 169 -5.07 -8.08 25.61
C SER A 169 -6.36 -7.48 26.15
N PHE A 170 -7.47 -7.55 25.42
CA PHE A 170 -8.78 -7.10 25.90
C PHE A 170 -9.51 -8.11 26.81
N SER A 171 -9.08 -9.37 26.84
CA SER A 171 -9.68 -10.44 27.67
C SER A 171 -8.94 -10.72 28.97
N ARG A 172 -8.01 -9.84 29.37
CA ARG A 172 -7.30 -9.86 30.66
C ARG A 172 -7.60 -8.59 31.43
#